data_AF-A0A356KLM3-F1
#
_entry.id   AF-A0A356KLM3-F1
#
_cell.length_a   1.000
_cell.length_b   1.000
_cell.length_c   1.000
_cell.angle_alpha   90.00
_cell.angle_beta   90.00
_cell.angle_gamma   90.00
#
_symmetry.space_group_name_H-M   'P 1'
#
loop_
_entity.id
_entity.type
_entity.pdbx_description
1 polymer ?
#
loop_
_entity_poly.entity_id
_entity_poly.type
_entity_poly.pdbx_seq_one_letter_code
_entity_poly.pdbx_strand_id
1 'polypeptide(L)' 'MEGLPGVSKAVVSVSDAEAQVSYDPKVSTTDDMIKAIKEAGFGASVKE' A
#
# COMPACT_ATOMS: atom_id res chain seq x y z
N MET A 1 0.11 -14.89 -8.02
CA MET A 1 -0.15 -13.44 -8.01
C MET A 1 -1.11 -13.20 -6.87
N GLU A 2 -0.57 -12.97 -5.68
CA GLU A 2 -1.36 -12.89 -4.47
C GLU A 2 -1.61 -11.41 -4.20
N GLY A 3 -2.81 -10.93 -4.55
CA GLY A 3 -3.24 -9.60 -4.16
C GLY A 3 -3.42 -9.60 -2.64
N LEU A 4 -2.83 -8.60 -1.96
CA LEU A 4 -3.02 -8.45 -0.52
C LEU A 4 -4.53 -8.39 -0.20
N PRO A 5 -5.02 -9.23 0.73
CA PRO A 5 -6.42 -9.19 1.14
C PRO A 5 -6.71 -7.81 1.74
N GLY A 6 -7.67 -7.09 1.15
CA GLY A 6 -8.03 -5.73 1.57
C GLY A 6 -7.61 -4.64 0.58
N VAL A 7 -6.78 -4.90 -0.42
CA VAL A 7 -6.50 -3.92 -1.49
C VAL A 7 -7.66 -3.88 -2.48
N SER A 8 -8.42 -2.79 -2.48
CA SER A 8 -9.48 -2.55 -3.48
C SER A 8 -8.92 -2.05 -4.80
N LYS A 9 -7.86 -1.24 -4.78
CA LYS A 9 -7.27 -0.65 -5.99
C LYS A 9 -5.81 -0.31 -5.76
N ALA A 10 -4.96 -0.57 -6.76
CA ALA A 10 -3.58 -0.10 -6.78
C ALA A 10 -3.32 0.61 -8.11
N VAL A 11 -2.90 1.87 -8.05
CA VAL A 11 -2.53 2.70 -9.20
C VAL A 11 -1.08 3.10 -9.00
N VAL A 12 -0.21 2.67 -9.92
CA VAL A 12 1.21 3.03 -9.92
C VAL A 12 1.44 4.14 -10.93
N SER A 13 1.91 5.29 -10.46
CA SER A 13 2.30 6.41 -11.29
C SER A 13 3.80 6.37 -11.48
N VAL A 14 4.24 5.71 -12.56
CA VAL A 14 5.67 5.65 -12.92
C VAL A 14 6.26 7.05 -13.14
N SER A 15 5.44 7.99 -13.62
CA SER A 15 5.83 9.39 -13.83
C SER A 15 6.21 10.12 -12.54
N ASP A 16 5.54 9.80 -11.43
CA ASP A 16 5.79 10.42 -10.12
C ASP A 16 6.70 9.54 -9.24
N ALA A 17 7.03 8.33 -9.71
CA ALA A 17 7.61 7.27 -8.89
C ALA A 17 6.81 7.01 -7.59
N GLU A 18 5.49 7.26 -7.62
CA GLU A 18 4.57 7.04 -6.50
C GLU A 18 3.59 5.92 -6.83
N ALA A 19 3.15 5.17 -5.83
CA ALA A 19 2.08 4.19 -5.94
C ALA A 19 0.96 4.52 -4.94
N GLN A 20 -0.26 4.73 -5.45
CA GLN A 20 -1.45 4.86 -4.63
C GLN A 20 -2.14 3.51 -4.51
N VAL A 21 -2.31 3.06 -3.28
CA VAL A 21 -3.05 1.84 -2.98
C VAL A 21 -4.25 2.22 -2.13
N SER A 22 -5.45 2.02 -2.68
CA SER A 22 -6.70 2.05 -1.92
C SER A 22 -6.92 0.68 -1.31
N TYR A 23 -6.94 0.63 0.00
CA TYR A 23 -7.23 -0.58 0.76
C TYR A 23 -8.26 -0.31 1.85
N ASP A 24 -8.87 -1.38 2.33
CA ASP A 24 -9.89 -1.34 3.37
C ASP A 24 -9.21 -1.38 4.74
N PRO A 25 -9.25 -0.28 5.53
CA PRO A 25 -8.64 -0.23 6.85
C PRO A 25 -9.30 -1.18 7.86
N LYS A 26 -10.47 -1.77 7.51
CA LYS A 26 -11.14 -2.82 8.28
C LYS A 26 -10.50 -4.21 8.12
N VAL A 27 -9.75 -4.43 7.04
CA VAL A 27 -9.16 -5.73 6.68
C VAL A 27 -7.65 -5.72 6.91
N SER A 28 -6.97 -4.65 6.47
CA SER A 28 -5.57 -4.40 6.78
C SER A 28 -5.42 -2.97 7.27
N THR A 29 -4.83 -2.80 8.45
CA THR A 29 -4.48 -1.48 8.95
C THR A 29 -3.33 -0.91 8.14
N THR A 30 -3.34 0.41 8.03
CA THR A 30 -2.26 1.16 7.40
C THR A 30 -0.90 0.83 7.98
N ASP A 31 -0.85 0.60 9.29
CA ASP A 31 0.38 0.27 10.00
C ASP A 31 0.98 -1.07 9.52
N ASP A 32 0.13 -2.08 9.32
CA ASP A 32 0.54 -3.40 8.82
C ASP A 32 1.08 -3.31 7.39
N MET A 33 0.42 -2.53 6.53
CA MET A 33 0.93 -2.25 5.19
C MET A 33 2.26 -1.51 5.21
N ILE A 34 2.36 -0.42 5.98
CA ILE A 34 3.60 0.35 6.08
C ILE A 34 4.72 -0.55 6.58
N LYS A 35 4.43 -1.40 7.56
CA LYS A 35 5.39 -2.32 8.13
C LYS A 35 5.85 -3.37 7.11
N ALA A 36 4.93 -3.99 6.37
CA ALA A 36 5.28 -4.91 5.28
C ALA A 36 6.11 -4.25 4.18
N ILE A 37 5.76 -3.02 3.78
CA ILE A 37 6.48 -2.26 2.75
C ILE A 37 7.87 -1.86 3.26
N LYS A 38 7.98 -1.50 4.55
CA LYS A 38 9.23 -1.18 5.23
C LYS A 38 10.14 -2.41 5.38
N GLU A 39 9.57 -3.58 5.67
CA GLU A 39 10.29 -4.86 5.68
C GLU A 39 10.78 -5.23 4.27
N ALA A 40 10.07 -4.82 3.21
CA ALA A 40 10.51 -4.94 1.83
C ALA A 40 11.61 -3.93 1.42
N GLY A 41 11.99 -2.99 2.31
CA GLY A 41 13.00 -1.98 2.04
C GLY A 41 12.48 -0.71 1.38
N PHE A 42 11.15 -0.53 1.31
CA PHE A 42 10.50 0.64 0.72
C PHE A 42 9.79 1.47 1.80
N GLY A 43 9.74 2.79 1.63
CA GLY A 43 8.97 3.67 2.50
C GLY A 43 7.53 3.81 1.99
N ALA A 44 6.55 3.56 2.84
CA ALA A 44 5.14 3.87 2.55
C ALA A 44 4.59 4.87 3.57
N SER A 45 3.78 5.80 3.09
CA SER A 45 3.11 6.81 3.90
C SER A 45 1.66 6.88 3.51
N VAL A 46 0.77 7.03 4.49
CA VAL A 46 -0.64 7.34 4.25
C VAL A 46 -0.73 8.78 3.79
N LYS A 47 -1.42 9.01 2.68
CA LYS A 47 -1.80 10.36 2.27
C LYS A 47 -3.26 10.53 2.67
N GLU A 48 -3.50 11.44 3.61
CA GLU A 48 -4.84 11.87 4.04
C GLU A 48 -5.62 12.52 2.89
#